data_AF-A0A535XNQ2-F1
#
_entry.id   AF-A0A535XNQ2-F1
#
_cell.length_a   1.000
_cell.length_b   1.000
_cell.length_c   1.000
_cell.angle_alpha   90.00
_cell.angle_beta   90.00
_cell.angle_gamma   90.00
#
_symmetry.space_group_name_H-M   'P 1'
#
loop_
_entity.id
_entity.type
_entity.pdbx_description
1 polymer ?
#
loop_
_entity_poly.entity_id
_entity_poly.type
_entity_poly.pdbx_seq_one_letter_code
_entity_poly.pdbx_strand_id
1 'polypeptide(L)'
;MTARPHATSAAPRPPAHARAAATVLLAMLLAACAGGGATPSGDIAHPAGGALVLRMATAGGFIEPQTGFSQVPSVSVFGDGRVIVPGAVDLIYPGPALPPLLVRRLSEPGLQAVLHDVLATGLFATSRDFNGAGIGIADAGTTTFSLHADGRDVTVSVYALGTVDLSNPPPGVSQDELAAHRALTRLSGRLSSLDSWLPAGSWMDAAWQPFAPEAVRLLVRTADADAPDQSGIANQLVPWPTADDPATFGDVAAQPEGARCGVVTAADAATWLRALMRANQLTRFTAAAHRYQVTPRPLLPDEPRSCPIT
;
A
#
# COMPACT_ATOMS: atom_id res chain seq x y z
N MET A 1 81.21 -41.41 35.72
CA MET A 1 79.99 -41.03 34.98
C MET A 1 80.04 -39.52 34.71
N THR A 2 80.22 -39.19 33.43
CA THR A 2 79.96 -37.89 32.75
C THR A 2 80.49 -36.61 33.42
N ALA A 3 81.80 -36.29 33.30
CA ALA A 3 82.45 -35.55 32.20
C ALA A 3 82.03 -34.07 32.08
N ARG A 4 82.81 -33.17 32.72
CA ARG A 4 82.89 -31.73 32.39
C ARG A 4 83.96 -31.52 31.34
N PRO A 5 83.71 -30.70 30.31
CA PRO A 5 84.81 -30.02 29.63
C PRO A 5 84.61 -28.51 29.42
N HIS A 6 85.76 -27.84 29.58
CA HIS A 6 86.33 -26.76 28.80
C HIS A 6 85.62 -25.42 28.58
N ALA A 7 86.33 -24.40 29.07
CA ALA A 7 86.27 -23.00 28.72
C ALA A 7 86.57 -22.74 27.24
N THR A 8 86.02 -21.66 26.67
CA THR A 8 86.79 -20.79 25.77
C THR A 8 86.23 -19.37 25.77
N SER A 9 87.16 -18.42 25.72
CA SER A 9 87.04 -16.97 25.84
C SER A 9 86.21 -16.32 24.74
N ALA A 10 85.57 -15.22 25.10
CA ALA A 10 84.82 -14.29 24.26
C ALA A 10 85.71 -13.51 23.26
N ALA A 11 85.10 -13.07 22.16
CA ALA A 11 85.49 -11.91 21.38
C ALA A 11 84.28 -10.97 21.23
N PRO A 12 84.46 -9.63 21.30
CA PRO A 12 83.36 -8.67 21.43
C PRO A 12 82.95 -8.05 20.09
N ARG A 13 81.66 -7.68 19.98
CA ARG A 13 81.22 -6.59 19.09
C ARG A 13 80.23 -5.67 19.81
N PRO A 14 80.37 -4.34 19.66
CA PRO A 14 79.62 -3.34 20.41
C PRO A 14 78.19 -3.15 19.86
N PRO A 15 77.27 -2.65 20.71
CA PRO A 15 75.87 -2.49 20.37
C PRO A 15 75.58 -1.21 19.59
N ALA A 16 74.57 -1.38 18.75
CA ALA A 16 73.80 -0.34 18.10
C ALA A 16 73.10 0.60 19.10
N HIS A 17 73.20 1.89 18.78
CA HIS A 17 72.18 2.94 18.88
C HIS A 17 71.31 3.05 20.15
N ALA A 18 71.46 4.19 20.83
CA ALA A 18 70.30 4.97 21.25
C ALA A 18 70.69 6.43 21.49
N ARG A 19 70.11 7.36 20.72
CA ARG A 19 69.26 8.42 21.28
C ARG A 19 68.60 9.23 20.16
N ALA A 20 67.29 9.38 20.35
CA ALA A 20 66.31 10.05 19.53
C ALA A 20 66.52 11.56 19.39
N ALA A 21 65.96 12.14 18.32
CA ALA A 21 64.93 13.18 18.42
C ALA A 21 64.35 13.55 17.03
N ALA A 22 63.01 13.60 16.95
CA ALA A 22 62.13 14.58 16.26
C ALA A 22 62.38 14.89 14.76
N THR A 23 61.44 15.00 13.81
CA THR A 23 59.99 15.27 13.82
C THR A 23 59.49 15.29 12.35
N VAL A 24 58.24 14.84 12.13
CA VAL A 24 57.24 15.25 11.10
C VAL A 24 57.56 15.15 9.59
N LEU A 25 56.81 14.27 8.88
CA LEU A 25 56.05 14.48 7.62
C LEU A 25 55.59 13.10 7.09
N LEU A 26 54.52 12.52 7.65
CA LEU A 26 53.14 12.51 7.14
C LEU A 26 52.92 11.89 5.74
N ALA A 27 52.78 10.56 5.78
CA ALA A 27 51.76 9.71 5.15
C ALA A 27 51.57 9.72 3.62
N MET A 28 52.14 8.68 3.01
CA MET A 28 51.67 8.04 1.78
C MET A 28 50.38 7.22 2.00
N LEU A 29 49.48 7.31 1.01
CA LEU A 29 48.66 6.22 0.42
C LEU A 29 47.89 5.27 1.35
N LEU A 30 46.57 5.50 1.50
CA LEU A 30 45.54 4.47 1.73
C LEU A 30 44.12 5.08 1.65
N ALA A 31 43.44 4.99 0.50
CA ALA A 31 41.97 4.89 0.39
C ALA A 31 41.56 4.84 -1.10
N ALA A 32 41.60 3.63 -1.66
CA ALA A 32 40.81 3.28 -2.83
C ALA A 32 39.35 3.03 -2.39
N CYS A 33 38.41 3.39 -3.26
CA CYS A 33 36.98 3.01 -3.22
C CYS A 33 36.14 3.55 -2.06
N ALA A 34 35.94 4.87 -2.00
CA ALA A 34 34.66 5.39 -1.56
C ALA A 34 33.75 5.43 -2.78
N GLY A 35 32.97 4.36 -2.99
CA GLY A 35 31.82 4.39 -3.88
C GLY A 35 30.87 5.46 -3.36
N GLY A 36 30.91 6.63 -3.99
CA GLY A 36 29.88 7.64 -3.85
C GLY A 36 28.58 7.00 -4.32
N GLY A 37 27.79 6.50 -3.36
CA GLY A 37 26.36 6.34 -3.59
C GLY A 37 25.86 7.71 -4.02
N ALA A 38 25.58 7.86 -5.31
CA ALA A 38 24.95 9.04 -5.83
C ALA A 38 23.66 9.21 -5.04
N THR A 39 23.62 10.18 -4.14
CA THR A 39 22.36 10.73 -3.67
C THR A 39 21.66 11.20 -4.94
N PRO A 40 20.47 10.68 -5.28
CA PRO A 40 19.73 11.18 -6.41
C PRO A 40 19.64 12.69 -6.29
N SER A 41 20.06 13.36 -7.34
CA SER A 41 20.20 14.81 -7.38
C SER A 41 18.81 15.42 -7.52
N GLY A 42 18.36 16.11 -6.47
CA GLY A 42 17.14 16.91 -6.46
C GLY A 42 15.92 16.19 -5.89
N ASP A 43 15.18 16.92 -5.06
CA ASP A 43 13.85 16.51 -4.59
C ASP A 43 12.92 16.34 -5.81
N ILE A 44 12.16 15.26 -5.82
CA ILE A 44 11.16 14.99 -6.85
C ILE A 44 9.95 15.86 -6.57
N ALA A 45 9.61 16.75 -7.51
CA ALA A 45 8.43 17.59 -7.40
C ALA A 45 7.15 16.73 -7.34
N HIS A 46 6.26 16.99 -6.40
CA HIS A 46 4.97 16.31 -6.29
C HIS A 46 3.85 17.32 -5.98
N PRO A 47 2.58 16.95 -6.25
CA PRO A 47 1.43 17.73 -5.81
C PRO A 47 1.47 18.04 -4.32
N ALA A 48 1.01 19.23 -3.93
CA ALA A 48 0.93 19.63 -2.54
C ALA A 48 -0.45 19.30 -1.91
N GLY A 49 -0.51 19.29 -0.58
CA GLY A 49 -1.78 19.16 0.14
C GLY A 49 -2.47 17.80 -0.04
N GLY A 50 -3.80 17.77 -0.02
CA GLY A 50 -4.57 16.52 -0.14
C GLY A 50 -4.64 15.90 -1.54
N ALA A 51 -3.81 16.35 -2.48
CA ALA A 51 -3.76 15.78 -3.83
C ALA A 51 -3.06 14.42 -3.83
N LEU A 52 -3.53 13.49 -4.66
CA LEU A 52 -2.93 12.16 -4.80
C LEU A 52 -1.54 12.26 -5.43
N VAL A 53 -0.57 11.53 -4.88
CA VAL A 53 0.81 11.41 -5.40
C VAL A 53 1.06 10.01 -5.94
N LEU A 54 0.71 8.98 -5.17
CA LEU A 54 0.92 7.58 -5.55
C LEU A 54 -0.26 6.74 -5.09
N ARG A 55 -0.75 5.84 -5.94
CA ARG A 55 -1.77 4.83 -5.58
C ARG A 55 -1.39 3.46 -6.11
N MET A 56 -1.59 2.45 -5.28
CA MET A 56 -1.61 1.04 -5.70
C MET A 56 -2.98 0.47 -5.36
N ALA A 57 -3.69 -0.03 -6.37
CA ALA A 57 -5.02 -0.64 -6.22
C ALA A 57 -5.13 -1.89 -7.09
N THR A 58 -5.84 -2.90 -6.60
CA THR A 58 -6.15 -4.11 -7.37
C THR A 58 -7.65 -4.22 -7.54
N ALA A 59 -8.10 -4.39 -8.78
CA ALA A 59 -9.52 -4.51 -9.12
C ALA A 59 -9.74 -5.54 -10.23
N GLY A 60 -11.01 -5.90 -10.47
CA GLY A 60 -11.39 -6.92 -11.44
C GLY A 60 -11.12 -8.35 -10.95
N GLY A 61 -10.90 -9.26 -11.89
CA GLY A 61 -10.92 -10.69 -11.63
C GLY A 61 -12.35 -11.21 -11.39
N PHE A 62 -12.47 -12.46 -10.95
CA PHE A 62 -13.76 -13.08 -10.67
C PHE A 62 -14.20 -12.82 -9.22
N ILE A 63 -14.46 -11.54 -8.91
CA ILE A 63 -15.00 -11.10 -7.62
C ILE A 63 -16.48 -10.71 -7.76
N GLU A 64 -17.24 -10.88 -6.69
CA GLU A 64 -18.65 -10.47 -6.66
C GLU A 64 -18.78 -8.94 -6.86
N PRO A 65 -19.76 -8.45 -7.65
CA PRO A 65 -19.93 -7.01 -7.89
C PRO A 65 -20.04 -6.17 -6.61
N GLN A 66 -20.72 -6.67 -5.58
CA GLN A 66 -20.79 -6.01 -4.28
C GLN A 66 -19.42 -5.90 -3.59
N THR A 67 -18.61 -6.96 -3.68
CA THR A 67 -17.24 -6.95 -3.16
C THR A 67 -16.38 -5.96 -3.95
N GLY A 68 -16.51 -5.91 -5.28
CA GLY A 68 -15.83 -4.93 -6.12
C GLY A 68 -16.17 -3.47 -5.75
N PHE A 69 -17.43 -3.19 -5.42
CA PHE A 69 -17.87 -1.85 -5.01
C PHE A 69 -17.13 -1.35 -3.75
N SER A 70 -17.00 -2.19 -2.73
CA SER A 70 -16.40 -1.81 -1.44
C SER A 70 -14.87 -1.74 -1.47
N GLN A 71 -14.21 -2.10 -2.57
CA GLN A 71 -12.80 -2.49 -2.54
C GLN A 71 -11.78 -1.59 -1.82
N VAL A 72 -11.54 -0.33 -2.13
CA VAL A 72 -10.41 0.50 -1.62
C VAL A 72 -9.00 0.14 -2.16
N PRO A 73 -8.15 1.15 -2.41
CA PRO A 73 -6.74 0.93 -2.76
C PRO A 73 -5.94 0.25 -1.63
N SER A 74 -4.94 -0.55 -2.01
CA SER A 74 -3.99 -1.16 -1.07
C SER A 74 -3.08 -0.12 -0.40
N VAL A 75 -2.69 0.92 -1.14
CA VAL A 75 -1.92 2.07 -0.64
C VAL A 75 -2.33 3.32 -1.41
N SER A 76 -2.53 4.44 -0.71
CA SER A 76 -2.61 5.79 -1.30
C SER A 76 -1.72 6.76 -0.54
N VAL A 77 -0.86 7.49 -1.25
CA VAL A 77 0.05 8.51 -0.72
C VAL A 77 -0.35 9.87 -1.28
N PHE A 78 -0.46 10.87 -0.41
CA PHE A 78 -0.91 12.23 -0.72
C PHE A 78 0.21 13.25 -0.56
N GLY A 79 0.02 14.42 -1.17
CA GLY A 79 1.00 15.51 -1.21
C GLY A 79 1.32 16.17 0.14
N ASP A 80 0.47 15.95 1.14
CA ASP A 80 0.67 16.36 2.54
C ASP A 80 1.34 15.25 3.38
N GLY A 81 1.84 14.21 2.72
CA GLY A 81 2.52 13.07 3.32
C GLY A 81 1.58 12.02 3.90
N ARG A 82 0.24 12.20 3.88
CA ARG A 82 -0.66 11.15 4.34
C ARG A 82 -0.49 9.89 3.50
N VAL A 83 -0.31 8.77 4.18
CA VAL A 83 -0.39 7.42 3.61
C VAL A 83 -1.62 6.76 4.20
N ILE A 84 -2.51 6.28 3.34
CA ILE A 84 -3.73 5.57 3.74
C ILE A 84 -3.65 4.13 3.22
N VAL A 85 -3.87 3.17 4.11
CA VAL A 85 -3.83 1.72 3.84
C VAL A 85 -5.01 1.00 4.51
N PRO A 86 -5.44 -0.16 4.00
CA PRO A 86 -6.33 -1.04 4.74
C PRO A 86 -5.70 -1.48 6.07
N GLY A 87 -6.50 -1.52 7.13
CA GLY A 87 -6.12 -2.10 8.42
C GLY A 87 -6.31 -3.61 8.44
N ALA A 88 -5.68 -4.27 9.40
CA ALA A 88 -5.88 -5.70 9.62
C ALA A 88 -7.33 -5.99 10.04
N VAL A 89 -7.86 -7.11 9.54
CA VAL A 89 -9.17 -7.65 9.92
C VAL A 89 -8.96 -9.10 10.36
N ASP A 90 -9.48 -9.45 11.53
CA ASP A 90 -9.45 -10.82 12.01
C ASP A 90 -10.31 -11.72 11.11
N LEU A 91 -9.91 -12.97 10.89
CA LEU A 91 -10.66 -13.96 10.11
C LEU A 91 -11.86 -14.53 10.89
N ILE A 92 -12.63 -13.64 11.53
CA ILE A 92 -13.84 -13.94 12.28
C ILE A 92 -15.05 -13.65 11.38
N TYR A 93 -15.97 -14.60 11.29
CA TYR A 93 -17.21 -14.44 10.54
C TYR A 93 -18.40 -14.13 11.47
N PRO A 94 -19.27 -13.15 11.13
CA PRO A 94 -19.17 -12.24 9.99
C PRO A 94 -18.13 -11.13 10.18
N GLY A 95 -17.48 -10.73 9.08
CA GLY A 95 -16.52 -9.63 9.10
C GLY A 95 -17.20 -8.26 9.28
N PRO A 96 -16.43 -7.19 9.56
CA PRO A 96 -16.97 -5.83 9.70
C PRO A 96 -17.64 -5.35 8.40
N ALA A 97 -18.71 -4.56 8.51
CA ALA A 97 -19.38 -3.98 7.33
C ALA A 97 -18.47 -2.96 6.63
N LEU A 98 -17.67 -2.25 7.42
CA LEU A 98 -16.67 -1.30 6.96
C LEU A 98 -15.30 -1.72 7.51
N PRO A 99 -14.44 -2.38 6.72
CA PRO A 99 -13.07 -2.66 7.11
C PRO A 99 -12.34 -1.37 7.53
N PRO A 100 -11.48 -1.42 8.56
CA PRO A 100 -10.76 -0.25 9.03
C PRO A 100 -9.78 0.24 7.96
N LEU A 101 -9.64 1.55 7.85
CA LEU A 101 -8.54 2.19 7.14
C LEU A 101 -7.61 2.82 8.18
N LEU A 102 -6.32 2.79 7.89
CA LEU A 102 -5.28 3.40 8.71
C LEU A 102 -4.64 4.55 7.94
N VAL A 103 -4.25 5.58 8.67
CA VAL A 103 -3.50 6.72 8.15
C VAL A 103 -2.24 6.95 8.98
N ARG A 104 -1.16 7.34 8.31
CA ARG A 104 0.06 7.85 8.94
C ARG A 104 0.74 8.84 8.01
N ARG A 105 1.38 9.87 8.56
CA ARG A 105 2.00 10.93 7.78
C ARG A 105 3.51 10.74 7.63
N LEU A 106 3.97 10.66 6.38
CA LEU A 106 5.37 10.74 6.01
C LEU A 106 5.90 12.15 6.25
N SER A 107 7.16 12.25 6.66
CA SER A 107 7.92 13.49 6.52
C SER A 107 8.29 13.68 5.05
N GLU A 108 8.67 14.91 4.66
CA GLU A 108 9.12 15.18 3.29
C GLU A 108 10.25 14.23 2.84
N PRO A 109 11.33 14.01 3.64
CA PRO A 109 12.34 13.00 3.27
C PRO A 109 11.79 11.59 3.11
N GLY A 110 10.76 11.21 3.88
CA GLY A 110 10.09 9.92 3.76
C GLY A 110 9.30 9.80 2.46
N LEU A 111 8.57 10.85 2.06
CA LEU A 111 7.87 10.91 0.78
C LEU A 111 8.84 10.83 -0.40
N GLN A 112 9.95 11.58 -0.34
CA GLN A 112 11.00 11.52 -1.36
C GLN A 112 11.62 10.12 -1.47
N ALA A 113 11.84 9.42 -0.34
CA ALA A 113 12.34 8.05 -0.36
C ALA A 113 11.37 7.09 -1.09
N VAL A 114 10.05 7.24 -0.89
CA VAL A 114 9.03 6.48 -1.63
C VAL A 114 9.07 6.81 -3.12
N LEU A 115 9.12 8.09 -3.49
CA LEU A 115 9.15 8.51 -4.90
C LEU A 115 10.40 8.03 -5.62
N HIS A 116 11.57 8.10 -4.98
CA HIS A 116 12.80 7.54 -5.54
C HIS A 116 12.70 6.04 -5.74
N ASP A 117 12.10 5.29 -4.81
CA ASP A 117 11.91 3.85 -4.94
C ASP A 117 11.00 3.48 -6.13
N VAL A 118 9.93 4.24 -6.33
CA VAL A 118 9.02 4.10 -7.48
C VAL A 118 9.75 4.40 -8.79
N LEU A 119 10.44 5.55 -8.88
CA LEU A 119 11.13 5.95 -10.12
C LEU A 119 12.35 5.07 -10.43
N ALA A 120 13.01 4.50 -9.42
CA ALA A 120 14.13 3.57 -9.60
C ALA A 120 13.74 2.28 -10.34
N THR A 121 12.44 1.95 -10.42
CA THR A 121 11.97 0.84 -11.26
C THR A 121 12.16 1.08 -12.75
N GLY A 122 12.25 2.35 -13.18
CA GLY A 122 12.26 2.75 -14.59
C GLY A 122 10.94 2.53 -15.33
N LEU A 123 9.90 2.02 -14.66
CA LEU A 123 8.61 1.68 -15.29
C LEU A 123 7.66 2.87 -15.39
N PHE A 124 7.87 3.93 -14.61
CA PHE A 124 6.99 5.09 -14.51
C PHE A 124 7.39 6.25 -15.42
N ALA A 125 8.16 5.97 -16.48
CA ALA A 125 8.47 6.98 -17.50
C ALA A 125 7.26 7.33 -18.37
N THR A 126 6.41 6.33 -18.68
CA THR A 126 5.18 6.46 -19.46
C THR A 126 4.16 5.44 -18.97
N SER A 127 2.87 5.69 -19.22
CA SER A 127 1.82 4.72 -18.91
C SER A 127 1.98 3.43 -19.72
N ARG A 128 1.72 2.28 -19.09
CA ARG A 128 1.87 0.94 -19.69
C ARG A 128 0.90 -0.05 -19.09
N ASP A 129 0.39 -0.96 -19.93
CA ASP A 129 -0.46 -2.07 -19.50
C ASP A 129 0.22 -3.41 -19.84
N PHE A 130 0.36 -4.26 -18.82
CA PHE A 130 0.96 -5.59 -18.89
C PHE A 130 -0.12 -6.65 -18.66
N ASN A 131 -0.63 -7.21 -19.76
CA ASN A 131 -1.80 -8.11 -19.76
C ASN A 131 -1.52 -9.49 -20.38
N GLY A 132 -0.30 -9.75 -20.86
CA GLY A 132 0.06 -11.00 -21.52
C GLY A 132 -0.14 -12.24 -20.65
N ALA A 133 0.01 -12.10 -19.32
CA ALA A 133 -0.28 -13.17 -18.36
C ALA A 133 -1.73 -13.72 -18.44
N GLY A 134 -2.68 -12.95 -18.98
CA GLY A 134 -4.07 -13.37 -19.17
C GLY A 134 -4.26 -14.58 -20.10
N ILE A 135 -3.27 -14.93 -20.93
CA ILE A 135 -3.34 -16.10 -21.81
C ILE A 135 -3.37 -17.42 -21.02
N GLY A 136 -2.70 -17.47 -19.88
CA GLY A 136 -2.60 -18.69 -19.06
C GLY A 136 -3.14 -18.56 -17.64
N ILE A 137 -3.58 -17.37 -17.23
CA ILE A 137 -4.13 -17.11 -15.91
C ILE A 137 -5.52 -16.49 -16.07
N ALA A 138 -6.55 -17.22 -15.69
CA ALA A 138 -7.92 -16.73 -15.64
C ALA A 138 -8.22 -16.07 -14.29
N ASP A 139 -9.26 -15.22 -14.27
CA ASP A 139 -9.94 -14.73 -13.07
C ASP A 139 -9.10 -13.91 -12.08
N ALA A 140 -7.87 -13.55 -12.44
CA ALA A 140 -7.00 -12.74 -11.61
C ALA A 140 -7.37 -11.24 -11.70
N GLY A 141 -7.06 -10.50 -10.63
CA GLY A 141 -7.19 -9.05 -10.62
C GLY A 141 -6.08 -8.36 -11.42
N THR A 142 -6.33 -7.11 -11.79
CA THR A 142 -5.32 -6.19 -12.34
C THR A 142 -4.87 -5.24 -11.24
N THR A 143 -3.57 -5.21 -10.98
CA THR A 143 -2.97 -4.23 -10.05
C THR A 143 -2.53 -3.02 -10.84
N THR A 144 -3.01 -1.84 -10.43
CA THR A 144 -2.75 -0.56 -11.08
C THR A 144 -1.96 0.34 -10.13
N PHE A 145 -0.86 0.88 -10.64
CA PHE A 145 -0.05 1.89 -9.97
C PHE A 145 -0.25 3.23 -10.67
N SER A 146 -0.70 4.25 -9.95
CA SER A 146 -0.83 5.62 -10.48
C SER A 146 0.18 6.53 -9.80
N LEU A 147 0.94 7.30 -10.57
CA LEU A 147 1.94 8.24 -10.08
C LEU A 147 1.67 9.64 -10.65
N HIS A 148 1.56 10.61 -9.74
CA HIS A 148 1.49 12.03 -10.03
C HIS A 148 2.70 12.72 -9.37
N ALA A 149 3.84 12.74 -10.06
CA ALA A 149 5.09 13.32 -9.56
C ALA A 149 6.07 13.56 -10.71
N ASP A 150 7.05 14.43 -10.51
CA ASP A 150 8.09 14.80 -11.49
C ASP A 150 7.52 15.34 -12.81
N GLY A 151 6.39 16.06 -12.74
CA GLY A 151 5.64 16.50 -13.92
C GLY A 151 5.00 15.36 -14.73
N ARG A 152 4.96 14.14 -14.19
CA ARG A 152 4.35 12.96 -14.81
C ARG A 152 2.97 12.69 -14.20
N ASP A 153 2.08 12.23 -15.07
CA ASP A 153 0.83 11.57 -14.72
C ASP A 153 0.82 10.22 -15.43
N VAL A 154 1.23 9.18 -14.70
CA VAL A 154 1.56 7.87 -15.28
C VAL A 154 0.81 6.76 -14.56
N THR A 155 0.21 5.87 -15.36
CA THR A 155 -0.47 4.67 -14.88
C THR A 155 0.21 3.42 -15.42
N VAL A 156 0.61 2.53 -14.52
CA VAL A 156 1.17 1.22 -14.88
C VAL A 156 0.23 0.13 -14.35
N SER A 157 -0.36 -0.65 -15.25
CA SER A 157 -1.29 -1.73 -14.92
C SER A 157 -0.64 -3.08 -15.19
N VAL A 158 -0.84 -4.06 -14.31
CA VAL A 158 -0.30 -5.40 -14.45
C VAL A 158 -1.32 -6.45 -13.99
N TYR A 159 -1.75 -7.27 -14.94
CA TYR A 159 -2.67 -8.38 -14.70
C TYR A 159 -1.96 -9.51 -13.94
N ALA A 160 -2.63 -10.15 -12.97
CA ALA A 160 -2.10 -11.29 -12.23
C ALA A 160 -0.76 -11.03 -11.51
N LEU A 161 -0.56 -9.82 -10.97
CA LEU A 161 0.64 -9.47 -10.21
C LEU A 161 0.81 -10.42 -8.99
N GLY A 162 2.01 -10.98 -8.85
CA GLY A 162 2.32 -11.94 -7.77
C GLY A 162 1.83 -13.37 -8.01
N THR A 163 1.05 -13.64 -9.06
CA THR A 163 0.54 -14.99 -9.40
C THR A 163 1.39 -15.69 -10.45
N VAL A 164 2.06 -14.93 -11.33
CA VAL A 164 2.92 -15.50 -12.38
C VAL A 164 4.12 -16.22 -11.77
N ASP A 165 4.26 -17.51 -12.06
CA ASP A 165 5.50 -18.25 -11.82
C ASP A 165 6.57 -17.78 -12.81
N LEU A 166 7.49 -16.93 -12.33
CA LEU A 166 8.57 -16.37 -13.16
C LEU A 166 9.62 -17.40 -13.59
N SER A 167 9.62 -18.61 -13.00
CA SER A 167 10.52 -19.71 -13.40
C SER A 167 9.93 -20.56 -14.53
N ASN A 168 8.61 -20.57 -14.67
CA ASN A 168 7.88 -21.26 -15.72
C ASN A 168 6.64 -20.44 -16.13
N PRO A 169 6.83 -19.31 -16.82
CA PRO A 169 5.74 -18.39 -17.12
C PRO A 169 4.78 -18.97 -18.17
N PRO A 170 3.51 -18.49 -18.21
CA PRO A 170 2.59 -18.83 -19.28
C PRO A 170 3.17 -18.56 -20.68
N PRO A 171 2.85 -19.40 -21.68
CA PRO A 171 3.26 -19.15 -23.06
C PRO A 171 2.76 -17.79 -23.56
N GLY A 172 3.60 -17.08 -24.31
CA GLY A 172 3.24 -15.80 -24.93
C GLY A 172 3.49 -14.55 -24.06
N VAL A 173 3.90 -14.70 -22.81
CA VAL A 173 4.33 -13.55 -21.97
C VAL A 173 5.72 -13.10 -22.41
N SER A 174 5.86 -11.81 -22.73
CA SER A 174 7.14 -11.23 -23.18
C SER A 174 8.17 -11.12 -22.06
N GLN A 175 9.46 -11.11 -22.39
CA GLN A 175 10.54 -10.92 -21.40
C GLN A 175 10.42 -9.57 -20.67
N ASP A 176 10.01 -8.51 -21.37
CA ASP A 176 9.79 -7.19 -20.78
C ASP A 176 8.65 -7.22 -19.75
N GLU A 177 7.58 -7.96 -20.03
CA GLU A 177 6.47 -8.14 -19.09
C GLU A 177 6.90 -8.97 -17.87
N LEU A 178 7.69 -10.03 -18.05
CA LEU A 178 8.24 -10.79 -16.93
C LEU A 178 9.16 -9.94 -16.04
N ALA A 179 9.96 -9.06 -16.64
CA ALA A 179 10.77 -8.10 -15.91
C ALA A 179 9.90 -7.10 -15.14
N ALA A 180 8.81 -6.61 -15.74
CA ALA A 180 7.84 -5.74 -15.10
C ALA A 180 7.12 -6.42 -13.92
N HIS A 181 6.63 -7.65 -14.09
CA HIS A 181 6.06 -8.45 -13.00
C HIS A 181 7.02 -8.56 -11.82
N ARG A 182 8.31 -8.85 -12.09
CA ARG A 182 9.32 -8.97 -11.04
C ARG A 182 9.55 -7.65 -10.31
N ALA A 183 9.68 -6.54 -11.04
CA ALA A 183 9.92 -5.22 -10.47
C ALA A 183 8.70 -4.72 -9.68
N LEU A 184 7.50 -4.83 -10.25
CA LEU A 184 6.25 -4.38 -9.62
C LEU A 184 5.83 -5.26 -8.44
N THR A 185 6.16 -6.56 -8.43
CA THR A 185 5.94 -7.41 -7.24
C THR A 185 6.81 -6.95 -6.08
N ARG A 186 8.08 -6.62 -6.34
CA ARG A 186 8.96 -6.04 -5.31
C ARG A 186 8.47 -4.68 -4.83
N LEU A 187 8.08 -3.80 -5.75
CA LEU A 187 7.53 -2.49 -5.42
C LEU A 187 6.25 -2.62 -4.57
N SER A 188 5.31 -3.48 -4.98
CA SER A 188 4.09 -3.78 -4.21
C SER A 188 4.41 -4.26 -2.80
N GLY A 189 5.38 -5.18 -2.66
CA GLY A 189 5.85 -5.63 -1.34
C GLY A 189 6.42 -4.49 -0.50
N ARG A 190 7.23 -3.60 -1.08
CA ARG A 190 7.81 -2.43 -0.40
C ARG A 190 6.76 -1.40 -0.01
N LEU A 191 5.79 -1.12 -0.87
CA LEU A 191 4.67 -0.22 -0.57
C LEU A 191 3.75 -0.80 0.51
N SER A 192 3.60 -2.12 0.58
CA SER A 192 2.82 -2.80 1.61
C SER A 192 3.57 -2.94 2.95
N SER A 193 4.87 -2.62 2.98
CA SER A 193 5.73 -2.79 4.15
C SER A 193 6.65 -1.59 4.38
N LEU A 194 6.12 -0.38 4.20
CA LEU A 194 6.87 0.89 4.30
C LEU A 194 7.73 0.98 5.58
N ASP A 195 7.18 0.55 6.72
CA ASP A 195 7.89 0.54 8.01
C ASP A 195 9.15 -0.34 8.05
N SER A 196 9.26 -1.33 7.16
CA SER A 196 10.37 -2.28 7.13
C SER A 196 11.64 -1.72 6.47
N TRP A 197 11.51 -0.69 5.64
CA TRP A 197 12.62 -0.22 4.80
C TRP A 197 12.81 1.29 4.79
N LEU A 198 11.78 2.08 5.11
CA LEU A 198 11.93 3.53 5.19
C LEU A 198 12.94 3.90 6.29
N PRO A 199 13.80 4.91 6.06
CA PRO A 199 14.73 5.39 7.08
C PRO A 199 14.04 5.79 8.39
N ALA A 200 14.77 5.70 9.49
CA ALA A 200 14.33 6.27 10.75
C ALA A 200 14.03 7.78 10.59
N GLY A 201 12.90 8.26 11.12
CA GLY A 201 12.46 9.65 10.94
C GLY A 201 11.69 9.94 9.64
N SER A 202 11.41 8.93 8.82
CA SER A 202 10.56 9.08 7.62
C SER A 202 9.10 9.37 7.92
N TRP A 203 8.69 9.27 9.19
CA TRP A 203 7.32 9.49 9.65
C TRP A 203 7.26 10.70 10.58
N MET A 204 6.25 11.53 10.38
CA MET A 204 5.90 12.61 11.33
C MET A 204 5.12 12.05 12.52
N ASP A 205 4.26 11.06 12.27
CA ASP A 205 3.45 10.44 13.31
C ASP A 205 4.17 9.23 13.93
N ALA A 206 4.03 9.07 15.25
CA ALA A 206 4.66 7.98 15.99
C ALA A 206 4.14 6.59 15.60
N ALA A 207 2.86 6.49 15.21
CA ALA A 207 2.20 5.23 14.87
C ALA A 207 1.08 5.45 13.85
N TRP A 208 0.62 4.36 13.24
CA TRP A 208 -0.60 4.33 12.44
C TRP A 208 -1.82 4.67 13.28
N GLN A 209 -2.74 5.45 12.73
CA GLN A 209 -3.97 5.90 13.39
C GLN A 209 -5.19 5.49 12.55
N PRO A 210 -6.37 5.31 13.16
CA PRO A 210 -7.60 5.11 12.38
C PRO A 210 -7.86 6.29 11.44
N PHE A 211 -8.14 5.99 10.18
CA PHE A 211 -8.59 6.98 9.21
C PHE A 211 -10.11 7.16 9.30
N ALA A 212 -10.55 8.40 9.50
CA ALA A 212 -11.97 8.77 9.49
C ALA A 212 -12.31 9.44 8.14
N PRO A 213 -13.01 8.75 7.22
CA PRO A 213 -13.39 9.34 5.93
C PRO A 213 -14.44 10.45 6.12
N GLU A 214 -14.34 11.52 5.33
CA GLU A 214 -15.33 12.62 5.36
C GLU A 214 -16.62 12.30 4.59
N ALA A 215 -16.56 11.30 3.73
CA ALA A 215 -17.66 10.85 2.90
C ALA A 215 -17.63 9.34 2.76
N VAL A 216 -18.82 8.76 2.69
CA VAL A 216 -18.99 7.32 2.43
C VAL A 216 -19.96 7.19 1.27
N ARG A 217 -19.59 6.39 0.27
CA ARG A 217 -20.50 5.96 -0.77
C ARG A 217 -21.20 4.70 -0.30
N LEU A 218 -22.52 4.66 -0.41
CA LEU A 218 -23.34 3.54 0.02
C LEU A 218 -24.02 2.94 -1.20
N LEU A 219 -23.89 1.63 -1.34
CA LEU A 219 -24.74 0.84 -2.21
C LEU A 219 -25.83 0.20 -1.34
N VAL A 220 -27.08 0.46 -1.68
CA VAL A 220 -28.26 0.10 -0.89
C VAL A 220 -29.16 -0.76 -1.75
N ARG A 221 -29.58 -1.91 -1.25
CA ARG A 221 -30.62 -2.73 -1.90
C ARG A 221 -31.62 -3.25 -0.89
N THR A 222 -32.85 -3.48 -1.32
CA THR A 222 -33.85 -4.20 -0.53
C THR A 222 -33.36 -5.63 -0.26
N ALA A 223 -33.61 -6.10 0.96
CA ALA A 223 -33.16 -7.39 1.47
C ALA A 223 -34.29 -8.17 2.18
N ASP A 224 -35.55 -7.85 1.89
CA ASP A 224 -36.72 -8.53 2.49
C ASP A 224 -36.81 -10.01 2.10
N ALA A 225 -36.43 -10.30 0.84
CA ALA A 225 -36.44 -11.63 0.27
C ALA A 225 -35.10 -12.36 0.43
N ASP A 226 -34.11 -11.76 1.11
CA ASP A 226 -32.84 -12.42 1.38
C ASP A 226 -33.10 -13.64 2.27
N ALA A 227 -32.71 -14.81 1.80
CA ALA A 227 -32.58 -15.96 2.67
C ALA A 227 -31.47 -15.69 3.70
N PRO A 228 -31.61 -16.19 4.94
CA PRO A 228 -30.47 -16.28 5.84
C PRO A 228 -29.31 -16.97 5.15
N ASP A 229 -28.09 -16.55 5.48
CA ASP A 229 -26.93 -17.24 4.98
C ASP A 229 -26.83 -18.66 5.59
N GLN A 230 -25.90 -19.45 5.07
CA GLN A 230 -25.72 -20.84 5.54
C GLN A 230 -24.86 -20.93 6.82
N SER A 231 -24.48 -19.80 7.42
CA SER A 231 -23.61 -19.79 8.60
C SER A 231 -24.34 -20.18 9.89
N GLY A 232 -25.67 -20.09 9.89
CA GLY A 232 -26.48 -20.24 11.11
C GLY A 232 -26.44 -19.03 12.04
N ILE A 233 -25.77 -17.94 11.66
CA ILE A 233 -25.72 -16.68 12.41
C ILE A 233 -26.89 -15.80 11.99
N ALA A 234 -27.70 -15.36 12.95
CA ALA A 234 -28.83 -14.48 12.67
C ALA A 234 -28.35 -13.09 12.19
N ASN A 235 -29.10 -12.47 11.27
CA ASN A 235 -28.82 -11.10 10.85
C ASN A 235 -28.94 -10.14 12.04
N GLN A 236 -27.97 -9.23 12.16
CA GLN A 236 -28.07 -8.08 13.05
C GLN A 236 -29.04 -7.08 12.43
N LEU A 237 -30.10 -6.70 13.15
CA LEU A 237 -31.04 -5.67 12.70
C LEU A 237 -30.67 -4.32 13.31
N VAL A 238 -30.45 -3.31 12.46
CA VAL A 238 -30.07 -1.96 12.89
C VAL A 238 -31.05 -0.96 12.28
N PRO A 239 -31.67 -0.05 13.04
CA PRO A 239 -32.50 1.00 12.46
C PRO A 239 -31.72 1.83 11.45
N TRP A 240 -32.38 2.24 10.36
CA TRP A 240 -31.78 3.16 9.39
C TRP A 240 -31.24 4.40 10.11
N PRO A 241 -29.97 4.82 9.90
CA PRO A 241 -29.33 5.80 10.78
C PRO A 241 -29.80 7.25 10.58
N THR A 242 -30.39 7.56 9.43
CA THR A 242 -30.75 8.91 9.00
C THR A 242 -32.27 9.03 8.75
N ALA A 243 -32.77 10.22 8.50
CA ALA A 243 -34.23 10.47 8.39
C ALA A 243 -34.79 10.25 6.97
N ASP A 244 -33.93 10.11 5.97
CA ASP A 244 -34.28 9.85 4.58
C ASP A 244 -34.87 8.44 4.38
N ASP A 245 -35.72 8.29 3.37
CA ASP A 245 -36.31 7.01 2.99
C ASP A 245 -35.31 6.17 2.19
N PRO A 246 -34.89 4.99 2.69
CA PRO A 246 -33.92 4.14 2.00
C PRO A 246 -34.38 3.69 0.62
N ALA A 247 -35.70 3.60 0.39
CA ALA A 247 -36.26 3.21 -0.92
C ALA A 247 -35.97 4.23 -2.02
N THR A 248 -35.75 5.49 -1.63
CA THR A 248 -35.43 6.61 -2.54
C THR A 248 -33.99 7.07 -2.44
N PHE A 249 -33.15 6.37 -1.67
CA PHE A 249 -31.76 6.75 -1.42
C PHE A 249 -30.95 6.79 -2.73
N GLY A 250 -30.29 7.92 -2.99
CA GLY A 250 -29.38 8.08 -4.13
C GLY A 250 -30.03 7.78 -5.50
N ASP A 251 -29.19 7.44 -6.48
CA ASP A 251 -29.59 7.09 -7.84
C ASP A 251 -29.66 5.57 -8.03
N VAL A 252 -30.36 5.11 -9.08
CA VAL A 252 -30.34 3.70 -9.46
C VAL A 252 -28.92 3.32 -9.86
N ALA A 253 -28.39 2.26 -9.24
CA ALA A 253 -27.08 1.73 -9.58
C ALA A 253 -27.18 0.82 -10.81
N ALA A 254 -26.17 0.83 -11.67
CA ALA A 254 -26.11 -0.07 -12.82
C ALA A 254 -25.93 -1.53 -12.41
N GLN A 255 -25.15 -1.77 -11.34
CA GLN A 255 -24.93 -3.09 -10.76
C GLN A 255 -24.83 -3.01 -9.22
N PRO A 256 -25.30 -4.03 -8.48
CA PRO A 256 -26.18 -5.10 -8.96
C PRO A 256 -27.60 -4.56 -9.24
N GLU A 257 -28.39 -5.31 -10.02
CA GLU A 257 -29.78 -4.96 -10.33
C GLU A 257 -30.60 -4.68 -9.05
N GLY A 258 -31.43 -3.63 -9.09
CA GLY A 258 -32.28 -3.24 -7.96
C GLY A 258 -31.53 -2.52 -6.82
N ALA A 259 -30.22 -2.33 -6.94
CA ALA A 259 -29.46 -1.50 -6.00
C ALA A 259 -29.56 -0.01 -6.36
N ARG A 260 -29.35 0.82 -5.35
CA ARG A 260 -29.21 2.26 -5.45
C ARG A 260 -27.88 2.69 -4.86
N CYS A 261 -27.30 3.75 -5.41
CA CYS A 261 -26.04 4.28 -4.93
C CYS A 261 -26.18 5.76 -4.59
N GLY A 262 -25.65 6.14 -3.43
CA GLY A 262 -25.59 7.52 -2.98
C GLY A 262 -24.32 7.80 -2.19
N VAL A 263 -23.99 9.08 -2.04
CA VAL A 263 -22.86 9.54 -1.23
C VAL A 263 -23.40 10.30 -0.03
N VAL A 264 -23.03 9.86 1.17
CA VAL A 264 -23.29 10.58 2.41
C VAL A 264 -22.06 11.40 2.76
N THR A 265 -22.27 12.65 3.18
CA THR A 265 -21.20 13.60 3.50
C THR A 265 -21.48 14.30 4.83
N ALA A 266 -20.48 15.00 5.38
CA ALA A 266 -20.62 15.88 6.53
C ALA A 266 -21.31 15.19 7.75
N ALA A 267 -22.35 15.79 8.32
CA ALA A 267 -23.02 15.29 9.52
C ALA A 267 -23.63 13.90 9.30
N ASP A 268 -24.18 13.63 8.10
CA ASP A 268 -24.75 12.32 7.77
C ASP A 268 -23.65 11.26 7.65
N ALA A 269 -22.49 11.59 7.08
CA ALA A 269 -21.35 10.68 7.07
C ALA A 269 -20.93 10.27 8.48
N ALA A 270 -20.87 11.22 9.43
CA ALA A 270 -20.54 10.89 10.82
C ALA A 270 -21.59 9.97 11.48
N THR A 271 -22.88 10.16 11.18
CA THR A 271 -23.95 9.28 11.65
C THR A 271 -23.85 7.89 11.05
N TRP A 272 -23.62 7.78 9.75
CA TRP A 272 -23.40 6.53 9.06
C TRP A 272 -22.17 5.78 9.55
N LEU A 273 -21.04 6.46 9.71
CA LEU A 273 -19.81 5.84 10.23
C LEU A 273 -20.01 5.26 11.63
N ARG A 274 -20.73 5.94 12.52
CA ARG A 274 -21.09 5.40 13.85
C ARG A 274 -21.97 4.15 13.77
N ALA A 275 -22.87 4.08 12.80
CA ALA A 275 -23.69 2.89 12.57
C ALA A 275 -22.83 1.75 12.00
N LEU A 276 -22.03 2.03 10.97
CA LEU A 276 -21.20 1.06 10.25
C LEU A 276 -20.08 0.47 11.13
N MET A 277 -19.48 1.24 12.04
CA MET A 277 -18.49 0.73 13.00
C MET A 277 -19.05 -0.37 13.94
N ARG A 278 -20.37 -0.46 14.08
CA ARG A 278 -21.06 -1.47 14.89
C ARG A 278 -21.78 -2.52 14.04
N ALA A 279 -21.66 -2.42 12.72
CA ALA A 279 -22.28 -3.32 11.75
C ALA A 279 -21.25 -4.32 11.21
N ASN A 280 -21.76 -5.44 10.75
CA ASN A 280 -21.01 -6.50 10.10
C ASN A 280 -21.64 -6.86 8.74
N GLN A 281 -21.00 -7.75 7.99
CA GLN A 281 -21.46 -8.22 6.66
C GLN A 281 -22.91 -8.78 6.69
N LEU A 282 -23.39 -9.25 7.84
CA LEU A 282 -24.74 -9.79 8.02
C LEU A 282 -25.73 -8.77 8.57
N THR A 283 -25.34 -7.50 8.73
CA THR A 283 -26.26 -6.46 9.17
C THR A 283 -27.33 -6.19 8.12
N ARG A 284 -28.57 -6.00 8.59
CA ARG A 284 -29.71 -5.54 7.80
C ARG A 284 -30.24 -4.27 8.44
N PHE A 285 -30.23 -3.19 7.66
CA PHE A 285 -30.76 -1.92 8.11
C PHE A 285 -32.28 -1.91 7.94
N THR A 286 -33.02 -1.42 8.93
CA THR A 286 -34.48 -1.47 8.95
C THR A 286 -35.10 -0.08 8.86
N ALA A 287 -36.08 0.08 7.97
CA ALA A 287 -36.95 1.24 7.91
C ALA A 287 -38.35 0.81 7.50
N ALA A 288 -39.38 1.35 8.17
CA ALA A 288 -40.75 0.89 8.04
C ALA A 288 -40.85 -0.66 8.19
N ALA A 289 -41.48 -1.34 7.24
CA ALA A 289 -41.59 -2.80 7.20
C ALA A 289 -40.48 -3.48 6.39
N HIS A 290 -39.49 -2.73 5.91
CA HIS A 290 -38.46 -3.20 4.98
C HIS A 290 -37.08 -3.35 5.64
N ARG A 291 -36.28 -4.25 5.06
CA ARG A 291 -34.88 -4.50 5.36
C ARG A 291 -34.02 -4.13 4.17
N TYR A 292 -32.86 -3.58 4.44
CA TYR A 292 -31.90 -3.13 3.44
C TYR A 292 -30.52 -3.70 3.72
N GLN A 293 -29.85 -4.20 2.68
CA GLN A 293 -28.41 -4.44 2.73
C GLN A 293 -27.71 -3.15 2.32
N VAL A 294 -26.72 -2.75 3.12
CA VAL A 294 -25.87 -1.58 2.84
C VAL A 294 -24.44 -2.07 2.67
N THR A 295 -23.87 -1.84 1.50
CA THR A 295 -22.44 -2.08 1.22
C THR A 295 -21.74 -0.72 1.22
N PRO A 296 -20.96 -0.39 2.25
CA PRO A 296 -20.28 0.89 2.33
C PRO A 296 -18.95 0.86 1.56
N ARG A 297 -18.58 2.02 1.01
CA ARG A 297 -17.28 2.32 0.44
C ARG A 297 -16.78 3.65 1.01
N PRO A 298 -15.80 3.65 1.92
CA PRO A 298 -15.23 4.91 2.41
C PRO A 298 -14.52 5.60 1.25
N LEU A 299 -14.67 6.92 1.14
CA LEU A 299 -14.00 7.71 0.11
C LEU A 299 -12.72 8.32 0.67
N LEU A 300 -11.63 8.17 -0.08
CA LEU A 300 -10.36 8.84 0.15
C LEU A 300 -10.42 10.31 -0.31
N PRO A 301 -9.52 11.19 0.16
CA PRO A 301 -9.60 12.64 -0.08
C PRO A 301 -9.72 13.08 -1.55
N ASP A 302 -9.10 12.35 -2.48
CA ASP A 302 -9.10 12.64 -3.91
C ASP A 302 -10.28 11.99 -4.67
N GLU A 303 -10.96 11.01 -4.07
CA GLU A 303 -11.98 10.25 -4.77
C GLU A 303 -13.24 11.10 -5.03
N PRO A 304 -13.87 10.96 -6.21
CA PRO A 304 -15.04 11.74 -6.55
C PRO A 304 -16.23 11.39 -5.66
N ARG A 305 -16.94 12.44 -5.20
CA ARG A 305 -18.17 12.36 -4.40
C ARG A 305 -19.40 12.11 -5.29
N SER A 306 -19.30 11.12 -6.17
CA SER A 306 -20.38 10.66 -7.05
C SER A 306 -20.44 9.13 -7.04
N CYS A 307 -21.51 8.54 -7.57
CA CYS A 307 -21.55 7.11 -7.80
C CYS A 307 -20.90 6.73 -9.15
N PRO A 308 -20.34 5.51 -9.29
CA PRO A 308 -19.88 5.02 -10.58
C PRO A 308 -21.06 4.92 -11.56
N ILE A 309 -20.84 5.27 -12.82
CA ILE A 309 -21.88 5.31 -13.87
C ILE A 309 -21.85 4.04 -14.74
N THR A 310 -21.18 2.98 -14.29
CA THR A 310 -20.89 1.78 -15.10
C THR A 310 -21.66 0.57 -14.62
#